data_AF-A0A1D2AGL8-F1
#
_entry.id   AF-A0A1D2AGL8-F1
#
_cell.length_a   1.000
_cell.length_b   1.000
_cell.length_c   1.000
_cell.angle_alpha   90.00
_cell.angle_beta   90.00
_cell.angle_gamma   90.00
#
_symmetry.space_group_name_H-M   'P 1'
#
loop_
_entity.id
_entity.type
_entity.pdbx_description
1 polymer ?
#
loop_
_entity_poly.entity_id
_entity_poly.type
_entity_poly.pdbx_seq_one_letter_code
_entity_poly.pdbx_strand_id
1 'polypeptide(L)'
;LGRLQALASLSLQGFRPDPADLPGLRGLRFLRLDASADAFWMRRAAAAGPCPQVRTFALIGCMEPESLDWLAQAFPGLQDLGVACAGTMAQEQLLPLRQLPRLQHLSVGNTAMARAHQMDWIWTDFPALEYFGTSGCVHSEPKVEEDCVMQAQLAAEE
;
A
#
# COMPACT_ATOMS: atom_id res chain seq x y z
N LEU A 1 -17.87 -14.40 5.30
CA LEU A 1 -17.51 -13.31 4.34
C LEU A 1 -18.50 -12.14 4.28
N GLY A 2 -19.81 -12.30 4.56
CA GLY A 2 -20.81 -11.24 4.32
C GLY A 2 -20.52 -9.86 4.94
N ARG A 3 -19.99 -9.78 6.16
CA ARG A 3 -19.59 -8.49 6.78
C ARG A 3 -18.26 -7.92 6.25
N LEU A 4 -17.36 -8.78 5.79
CA LEU A 4 -16.04 -8.38 5.28
C LEU A 4 -16.10 -7.84 3.85
N GLN A 5 -17.13 -8.19 3.07
CA GLN A 5 -17.29 -7.68 1.69
C GLN A 5 -17.51 -6.16 1.61
N ALA A 6 -18.04 -5.55 2.67
CA ALA A 6 -18.26 -4.11 2.78
C ALA A 6 -17.04 -3.34 3.31
N LEU A 7 -15.97 -4.03 3.71
CA LEU A 7 -14.78 -3.41 4.28
C LEU A 7 -14.11 -2.52 3.23
N ALA A 8 -14.08 -1.21 3.46
CA ALA A 8 -13.46 -0.25 2.55
C ALA A 8 -11.95 -0.05 2.82
N SER A 9 -11.52 -0.25 4.07
CA SER A 9 -10.13 -0.08 4.50
C SER A 9 -9.69 -1.25 5.36
N LEU A 10 -8.48 -1.77 5.11
CA LEU A 10 -7.86 -2.83 5.88
C LEU A 10 -6.46 -2.39 6.30
N SER A 11 -6.19 -2.40 7.61
CA SER A 11 -4.84 -2.37 8.16
C SER A 11 -4.55 -3.73 8.76
N LEU A 12 -3.38 -4.32 8.45
CA LEU A 12 -2.98 -5.61 9.01
C LEU A 12 -2.41 -5.54 10.43
N GLN A 13 -2.45 -4.35 11.06
CA GLN A 13 -2.22 -4.21 12.49
C GLN A 13 -3.39 -4.82 13.26
N GLY A 14 -3.17 -5.95 13.93
CA GLY A 14 -4.14 -6.60 14.82
C GLY A 14 -5.12 -7.56 14.15
N PHE A 15 -5.48 -7.36 12.87
CA PHE A 15 -6.35 -8.27 12.12
C PHE A 15 -5.72 -8.69 10.79
N ARG A 16 -5.49 -10.01 10.63
CA ARG A 16 -4.98 -10.60 9.39
C ARG A 16 -6.00 -11.62 8.85
N PRO A 17 -6.78 -11.27 7.82
CA PRO A 17 -7.66 -12.23 7.17
C PRO A 17 -6.86 -13.34 6.46
N ASP A 18 -7.51 -14.37 5.96
CA ASP A 18 -6.83 -15.30 5.06
C ASP A 18 -6.44 -14.54 3.78
N PRO A 19 -5.19 -14.60 3.30
CA PRO A 19 -4.78 -13.94 2.06
C PRO A 19 -5.64 -14.37 0.86
N ALA A 20 -6.21 -15.57 0.88
CA ALA A 20 -7.11 -16.06 -0.16
C ALA A 20 -8.47 -15.33 -0.21
N ASP A 21 -8.86 -14.66 0.88
CA ASP A 21 -10.11 -13.90 0.93
C ASP A 21 -10.00 -12.51 0.30
N LEU A 22 -8.78 -11.96 0.16
CA LEU A 22 -8.54 -10.58 -0.30
C LEU A 22 -9.22 -10.27 -1.65
N PRO A 23 -9.17 -11.14 -2.68
CA PRO A 23 -9.86 -10.91 -3.96
C PRO A 23 -11.39 -10.87 -3.82
N GLY A 24 -11.94 -11.53 -2.79
CA GLY A 24 -13.36 -11.55 -2.47
C GLY A 24 -13.87 -10.28 -1.76
N LEU A 25 -12.98 -9.45 -1.22
CA LEU A 25 -13.31 -8.21 -0.52
C LEU A 25 -13.59 -7.07 -1.52
N ARG A 26 -14.71 -7.16 -2.25
CA ARG A 26 -15.06 -6.22 -3.34
C ARG A 26 -15.17 -4.75 -2.90
N GLY A 27 -15.50 -4.50 -1.63
CA GLY A 27 -15.55 -3.17 -1.04
C GLY A 27 -14.17 -2.56 -0.75
N LEU A 28 -13.11 -3.36 -0.69
CA LEU A 28 -11.79 -2.91 -0.26
C LEU A 28 -11.20 -1.90 -1.25
N ARG A 29 -10.82 -0.74 -0.75
CA ARG A 29 -10.20 0.36 -1.50
C ARG A 29 -8.84 0.74 -0.94
N PHE A 30 -8.70 0.70 0.38
CA PHE A 30 -7.51 1.10 1.10
C PHE A 30 -6.88 -0.11 1.78
N LEU A 31 -5.59 -0.32 1.57
CA LEU A 31 -4.83 -1.39 2.20
C LEU A 31 -3.54 -0.83 2.79
N ARG A 32 -3.35 -1.01 4.10
CA ARG A 32 -2.14 -0.60 4.82
C ARG A 32 -1.48 -1.83 5.44
N LEU A 33 -0.16 -1.88 5.28
CA LEU A 33 0.69 -2.95 5.78
C LEU A 33 1.83 -2.36 6.59
N ASP A 34 2.13 -2.99 7.72
CA ASP A 34 3.21 -2.59 8.60
C ASP A 34 4.13 -3.79 8.88
N ALA A 35 5.44 -3.60 8.69
CA ALA A 35 6.51 -4.58 8.92
C ALA A 35 6.63 -5.74 7.91
N SER A 36 7.78 -6.45 7.97
CA SER A 36 8.14 -7.54 7.06
C SER A 36 7.22 -8.76 7.13
N ALA A 37 6.57 -8.99 8.27
CA ALA A 37 5.62 -10.10 8.43
C ALA A 37 4.40 -9.99 7.50
N ASP A 38 4.02 -8.75 7.15
CA ASP A 38 2.91 -8.50 6.23
C ASP A 38 3.32 -8.73 4.77
N ALA A 39 4.59 -8.50 4.41
CA ALA A 39 5.08 -8.74 3.05
C ALA A 39 4.92 -10.21 2.62
N PHE A 40 5.16 -11.17 3.51
CA PHE A 40 4.91 -12.59 3.23
C PHE A 40 3.42 -12.89 3.06
N TRP A 41 2.57 -12.31 3.92
CA TRP A 41 1.12 -12.42 3.80
C TRP A 41 0.64 -11.90 2.44
N MET A 42 1.22 -10.80 1.98
CA MET A 42 0.90 -10.20 0.70
C MET A 42 1.34 -11.00 -0.51
N ARG A 43 2.54 -11.60 -0.50
CA ARG A 43 2.94 -12.50 -1.59
C ARG A 43 1.94 -13.64 -1.74
N ARG A 44 1.40 -14.14 -0.62
CA ARG A 44 0.34 -15.14 -0.63
C ARG A 44 -0.99 -14.58 -1.15
N ALA A 45 -1.35 -13.35 -0.78
CA ALA A 45 -2.56 -12.70 -1.30
C ALA A 45 -2.45 -12.43 -2.81
N ALA A 46 -1.29 -11.97 -3.28
CA ALA A 46 -0.97 -11.79 -4.69
C ALA A 46 -1.08 -13.11 -5.47
N ALA A 47 -0.58 -14.21 -4.90
CA ALA A 47 -0.69 -15.54 -5.48
C ALA A 47 -2.13 -16.10 -5.49
N ALA A 48 -3.00 -15.63 -4.59
CA ALA A 48 -4.40 -16.04 -4.56
C ALA A 48 -5.24 -15.40 -5.67
N GLY A 49 -4.82 -14.23 -6.18
CA GLY A 49 -5.41 -13.60 -7.35
C GLY A 49 -5.34 -12.07 -7.33
N PRO A 50 -5.58 -11.42 -8.48
CA PRO A 50 -5.55 -9.97 -8.57
C PRO A 50 -6.70 -9.35 -7.78
N CYS A 51 -6.41 -8.24 -7.12
CA CYS A 51 -7.32 -7.42 -6.34
C CYS A 51 -7.50 -6.04 -7.02
N PRO A 52 -8.17 -5.98 -8.18
CA PRO A 52 -8.35 -4.74 -8.95
C PRO A 52 -9.21 -3.70 -8.24
N GLN A 53 -9.84 -4.07 -7.13
CA GLN A 53 -10.69 -3.19 -6.34
C GLN A 53 -9.89 -2.24 -5.45
N VAL A 54 -8.66 -2.60 -5.07
CA VAL A 54 -7.79 -1.75 -4.24
C VAL A 54 -7.31 -0.56 -5.07
N ARG A 55 -7.38 0.62 -4.49
CA ARG A 55 -7.02 1.91 -5.10
C ARG A 55 -5.83 2.55 -4.41
N THR A 56 -5.75 2.39 -3.10
CA THR A 56 -4.76 3.05 -2.26
C THR A 56 -4.02 1.99 -1.45
N PHE A 57 -2.69 2.03 -1.50
CA PHE A 57 -1.84 1.06 -0.82
C PHE A 57 -0.71 1.76 -0.07
N ALA A 58 -0.54 1.39 1.20
CA ALA A 58 0.52 1.87 2.06
C ALA A 58 1.36 0.69 2.56
N LEU A 59 2.68 0.76 2.37
CA LEU A 59 3.62 -0.20 2.90
C LEU A 59 4.62 0.51 3.79
N ILE A 60 4.61 0.20 5.09
CA ILE A 60 5.41 0.90 6.09
C ILE A 60 6.32 -0.09 6.82
N GLY A 61 7.58 0.29 7.05
CA GLY A 61 8.49 -0.48 7.89
C GLY A 61 9.06 -1.74 7.22
N CYS A 62 9.14 -1.78 5.89
CA CYS A 62 9.87 -2.84 5.21
C CYS A 62 11.37 -2.77 5.53
N MET A 63 11.93 -3.91 5.98
CA MET A 63 13.33 -4.03 6.41
C MET A 63 14.31 -4.04 5.23
N GLU A 64 13.91 -4.60 4.08
CA GLU A 64 14.73 -4.59 2.87
C GLU A 64 13.89 -4.17 1.64
N PRO A 65 14.49 -3.38 0.73
CA PRO A 65 13.84 -3.04 -0.51
C PRO A 65 13.93 -4.26 -1.43
N GLU A 66 12.91 -5.11 -1.40
CA GLU A 66 12.72 -6.08 -2.46
C GLU A 66 12.03 -5.42 -3.66
N SER A 67 12.04 -6.10 -4.82
CA SER A 67 11.29 -5.69 -6.00
C SER A 67 9.79 -5.49 -5.67
N LEU A 68 9.19 -4.45 -6.24
CA LEU A 68 7.74 -4.17 -6.14
C LEU A 68 6.94 -4.78 -7.30
N ASP A 69 7.48 -5.78 -7.98
CA ASP A 69 6.84 -6.50 -9.10
C ASP A 69 5.50 -7.14 -8.72
N TRP A 70 5.44 -7.75 -7.55
CA TRP A 70 4.24 -8.40 -7.04
C TRP A 70 3.10 -7.40 -6.79
N LEU A 71 3.39 -6.11 -6.51
CA LEU A 71 2.35 -5.10 -6.31
C LEU A 71 1.56 -4.83 -7.59
N ALA A 72 2.26 -4.73 -8.72
CA ALA A 72 1.61 -4.48 -10.01
C ALA A 72 0.66 -5.62 -10.40
N GLN A 73 1.05 -6.86 -10.08
CA GLN A 73 0.24 -8.05 -10.33
C GLN A 73 -0.93 -8.18 -9.35
N ALA A 74 -0.69 -7.89 -8.07
CA ALA A 74 -1.69 -8.01 -7.02
C ALA A 74 -2.74 -6.89 -7.09
N PHE A 75 -2.35 -5.65 -7.42
CA PHE A 75 -3.22 -4.48 -7.39
C PHE A 75 -3.21 -3.73 -8.71
N PRO A 76 -3.69 -4.34 -9.81
CA PRO A 76 -3.66 -3.72 -11.14
C PRO A 76 -4.49 -2.44 -11.23
N GLY A 77 -5.36 -2.19 -10.24
CA GLY A 77 -6.23 -1.02 -10.17
C GLY A 77 -5.70 0.13 -9.30
N LEU A 78 -4.45 0.06 -8.84
CA LEU A 78 -3.87 1.01 -7.90
C LEU A 78 -3.76 2.42 -8.50
N GLN A 79 -4.05 3.42 -7.67
CA GLN A 79 -4.02 4.86 -7.98
C GLN A 79 -3.07 5.61 -7.06
N ASP A 80 -3.03 5.23 -5.78
CA ASP A 80 -2.13 5.81 -4.78
C ASP A 80 -1.23 4.74 -4.16
N LEU A 81 0.06 5.01 -4.13
CA LEU A 81 1.07 4.14 -3.53
C LEU A 81 1.99 4.94 -2.60
N GLY A 82 1.99 4.57 -1.32
CA GLY A 82 2.97 5.01 -0.34
C GLY A 82 3.85 3.85 0.09
N VAL A 83 5.18 4.00 -0.02
CA VAL A 83 6.13 2.99 0.44
C VAL A 83 7.17 3.66 1.34
N ALA A 84 7.20 3.31 2.61
CA ALA A 84 8.20 3.76 3.58
C ALA A 84 9.05 2.57 4.04
N CYS A 85 10.27 2.47 3.53
CA CYS A 85 11.22 1.41 3.87
C CYS A 85 12.28 1.90 4.88
N ALA A 86 12.75 1.00 5.74
CA ALA A 86 13.86 1.29 6.64
C ALA A 86 15.20 1.41 5.88
N GLY A 87 15.29 0.78 4.70
CA GLY A 87 16.44 0.83 3.80
C GLY A 87 16.25 1.72 2.58
N THR A 88 17.37 1.93 1.90
CA THR A 88 17.49 2.80 0.73
C THR A 88 16.91 2.15 -0.53
N MET A 89 15.86 2.73 -1.12
CA MET A 89 15.26 2.20 -2.36
C MET A 89 15.97 2.74 -3.62
N ALA A 90 16.22 1.87 -4.60
CA ALA A 90 16.82 2.13 -5.91
C ALA A 90 15.77 2.23 -7.03
N GLN A 91 16.14 2.83 -8.17
CA GLN A 91 15.26 3.05 -9.31
C GLN A 91 14.68 1.74 -9.86
N GLU A 92 15.51 0.72 -10.01
CA GLU A 92 15.16 -0.57 -10.61
C GLU A 92 14.05 -1.28 -9.84
N GLN A 93 13.93 -1.01 -8.55
CA GLN A 93 12.91 -1.58 -7.67
C GLN A 93 11.53 -0.94 -7.87
N LEU A 94 11.50 0.29 -8.41
CA LEU A 94 10.28 1.02 -8.74
C LEU A 94 9.79 0.74 -10.16
N LEU A 95 10.68 0.42 -11.10
CA LEU A 95 10.33 0.18 -12.51
C LEU A 95 9.18 -0.81 -12.73
N PRO A 96 8.99 -1.90 -11.95
CA PRO A 96 7.84 -2.78 -12.14
C PRO A 96 6.48 -2.08 -12.00
N LEU A 97 6.40 -1.00 -11.20
CA LEU A 97 5.18 -0.24 -10.97
C LEU A 97 4.70 0.51 -12.23
N ARG A 98 5.54 0.68 -13.26
CA ARG A 98 5.14 1.29 -14.54
C ARG A 98 4.00 0.55 -15.24
N GLN A 99 3.78 -0.70 -14.86
CA GLN A 99 2.69 -1.53 -15.37
C GLN A 99 1.31 -1.13 -14.81
N LEU A 100 1.25 -0.23 -13.82
CA LEU A 100 0.02 0.28 -13.23
C LEU A 100 -0.49 1.48 -14.05
N PRO A 101 -1.50 1.30 -14.93
CA PRO A 101 -1.90 2.34 -15.88
C PRO A 101 -2.66 3.51 -15.23
N ARG A 102 -2.98 3.40 -13.94
CA ARG A 102 -3.80 4.36 -13.19
C ARG A 102 -3.05 4.95 -12.00
N LEU A 103 -1.76 4.66 -11.83
CA LEU A 103 -1.00 5.18 -10.71
C LEU A 103 -0.79 6.69 -10.87
N GLN A 104 -1.51 7.46 -10.07
CA GLN A 104 -1.50 8.93 -10.07
C GLN A 104 -0.60 9.48 -8.98
N HIS A 105 -0.51 8.82 -7.84
CA HIS A 105 0.29 9.29 -6.71
C HIS A 105 1.26 8.22 -6.26
N LEU A 106 2.55 8.55 -6.25
CA LEU A 106 3.63 7.69 -5.78
C LEU A 106 4.45 8.44 -4.74
N SER A 107 4.57 7.87 -3.56
CA SER A 107 5.41 8.42 -2.49
C SER A 107 6.33 7.34 -1.98
N VAL A 108 7.63 7.59 -2.04
CA VAL A 108 8.66 6.61 -1.66
C VAL A 108 9.57 7.23 -0.61
N GLY A 109 9.47 6.75 0.61
CA GLY A 109 10.27 7.16 1.75
C GLY A 109 11.65 6.54 1.69
N ASN A 110 12.65 7.31 2.12
CA ASN A 110 14.01 6.82 2.33
C ASN A 110 14.66 6.28 1.03
N THR A 111 14.64 7.08 -0.04
CA THR A 111 15.26 6.71 -1.33
C THR A 111 16.74 7.08 -1.36
N ALA A 112 17.58 6.25 -2.01
CA ALA A 112 18.97 6.64 -2.37
C ALA A 112 18.96 7.89 -3.25
N MET A 113 17.84 8.05 -3.97
CA MET A 113 17.57 9.01 -5.00
C MET A 113 17.27 10.41 -4.46
N ALA A 114 17.41 10.66 -3.14
CA ALA A 114 17.16 11.94 -2.50
C ALA A 114 17.99 13.14 -3.04
N ARG A 115 18.87 12.92 -4.03
CA ARG A 115 19.37 14.01 -4.88
C ARG A 115 18.31 14.30 -5.96
N ALA A 116 17.54 15.36 -5.75
CA ALA A 116 16.41 15.80 -6.59
C ALA A 116 16.66 15.81 -8.13
N HIS A 117 17.92 15.89 -8.58
CA HIS A 117 18.30 15.88 -9.99
C HIS A 117 18.30 14.49 -10.66
N GLN A 118 18.10 13.41 -9.90
CA GLN A 118 18.09 12.04 -10.43
C GLN A 118 16.68 11.47 -10.62
N MET A 119 15.62 12.27 -10.50
CA MET A 119 14.24 11.76 -10.48
C MET A 119 13.39 12.13 -11.71
N ASP A 120 13.92 12.85 -12.70
CA ASP A 120 13.15 13.24 -13.90
C ASP A 120 12.64 12.05 -14.73
N TRP A 121 13.33 10.91 -14.64
CA TRP A 121 12.89 9.66 -15.28
C TRP A 121 11.51 9.20 -14.77
N ILE A 122 11.11 9.56 -13.54
CA ILE A 122 9.83 9.14 -12.97
C ILE A 122 8.65 9.62 -13.82
N TRP A 123 8.71 10.84 -14.34
CA TRP A 123 7.66 11.40 -15.19
C TRP A 123 7.65 10.79 -16.59
N THR A 124 8.78 10.22 -17.02
CA THR A 124 8.89 9.50 -18.29
C THR A 124 8.35 8.08 -18.17
N ASP A 125 8.70 7.38 -17.09
CA ASP A 125 8.32 5.97 -16.87
C ASP A 125 6.89 5.82 -16.29
N PHE A 126 6.33 6.88 -15.69
CA PHE A 126 4.99 6.91 -15.10
C PHE A 126 4.15 8.05 -15.69
N PRO A 127 3.63 7.90 -16.93
CA PRO A 127 2.96 8.98 -17.64
C PRO A 127 1.60 9.41 -17.03
N ALA A 128 0.99 8.56 -16.21
CA ALA A 128 -0.25 8.87 -15.49
C ALA A 128 0.00 9.54 -14.12
N LEU A 129 1.26 9.71 -13.72
CA LEU A 129 1.62 10.23 -12.41
C LEU A 129 1.38 11.73 -12.34
N GLU A 130 0.64 12.15 -11.31
CA GLU A 130 0.33 13.54 -10.99
C GLU A 130 1.17 14.03 -9.81
N TYR A 131 1.57 13.12 -8.91
CA TYR A 131 2.37 13.44 -7.73
C TYR A 131 3.47 12.41 -7.50
N PHE A 132 4.67 12.91 -7.23
CA PHE A 132 5.78 12.14 -6.72
C PHE A 132 6.30 12.75 -5.40
N GLY A 133 6.35 11.95 -4.33
CA GLY A 133 6.83 12.35 -3.01
C GLY A 133 7.98 11.47 -2.51
N THR A 134 8.81 12.01 -1.62
CA THR A 134 9.93 11.29 -1.00
C THR A 134 9.73 10.97 0.48
N SER A 135 8.52 11.18 1.00
CA SER A 135 8.18 10.95 2.41
C SER A 135 7.79 9.50 2.70
N GLY A 136 7.30 8.76 1.69
CA GLY A 136 6.74 7.42 1.87
C GLY A 136 5.30 7.41 2.38
N CYS A 137 4.71 8.59 2.60
CA CYS A 137 3.31 8.74 3.01
C CYS A 137 2.40 8.75 1.80
N VAL A 138 1.24 8.10 1.90
CA VAL A 138 0.21 8.16 0.86
C VAL A 138 -0.44 9.55 0.85
N HIS A 139 -0.72 10.09 -0.34
CA HIS A 139 -1.30 11.44 -0.49
C HIS A 139 -2.74 11.51 0.05
N SER A 140 -3.44 10.37 -0.01
CA SER A 140 -4.81 10.20 0.41
C SER A 140 -4.86 9.14 1.51
N GLU A 141 -4.37 9.45 2.71
CA GLU A 141 -4.97 8.78 3.86
C GLU A 141 -6.47 9.13 3.79
N PRO A 142 -7.40 8.16 3.73
CA PRO A 142 -8.75 8.52 4.07
C PRO A 142 -8.65 9.20 5.43
N LYS A 143 -9.21 10.40 5.57
CA LYS A 143 -9.61 10.89 6.88
C LYS A 143 -10.54 9.82 7.41
N VAL A 144 -9.99 8.81 8.06
CA VAL A 144 -10.70 8.05 9.06
C VAL A 144 -10.95 9.13 10.09
N GLU A 145 -12.11 9.78 9.99
CA GLU A 145 -12.68 10.48 11.11
C GLU A 145 -12.44 9.57 12.31
N GLU A 146 -11.74 10.12 13.27
CA GLU A 146 -11.31 9.52 14.52
C GLU A 146 -12.54 9.24 15.42
N ASP A 147 -13.63 8.71 14.85
CA ASP A 147 -14.97 8.65 15.45
C ASP A 147 -15.54 7.21 15.50
N CYS A 148 -14.68 6.19 15.42
CA CYS A 148 -15.11 4.82 15.70
C CYS A 148 -14.01 3.93 16.32
N VAL A 149 -13.11 4.52 17.11
CA VAL A 149 -12.51 3.75 18.21
C VAL A 149 -13.50 3.89 19.37
N MET A 150 -14.43 2.94 19.45
CA MET A 150 -15.24 2.74 20.65
C MET A 150 -14.33 2.79 21.87
N GLN A 151 -14.58 3.77 22.72
CA GLN A 151 -14.27 3.73 24.14
C GLN A 151 -14.85 2.42 24.70
N ALA A 152 -14.03 1.39 24.76
CA ALA A 152 -14.32 0.14 25.47
C ALA A 152 -13.28 -0.11 26.57
N GLN A 153 -12.75 0.95 27.16
CA GLN A 153 -11.90 0.91 28.36
C GLN A 153 -12.31 2.05 29.28
N LEU A 154 -13.40 1.84 30.04
CA LEU A 154 -13.67 2.41 31.37
C LEU A 154 -15.08 1.96 31.81
N ALA A 155 -15.28 0.64 31.90
CA ALA A 155 -16.40 0.03 32.63
C ALA A 155 -15.95 -1.29 33.28
N ALA A 156 -14.68 -1.35 33.70
CA ALA A 156 -14.11 -2.49 34.41
C ALA A 156 -13.05 -2.00 35.40
N GLU A 157 -13.42 -1.02 36.21
CA GLU A 157 -12.83 -0.84 37.54
C GLU A 157 -14.03 -0.71 38.49
N GLU A 158 -14.46 -1.87 38.99
CA GLU A 158 -15.12 -1.96 40.31
C GLU A 158 -14.12 -1.62 41.41
#